data_AF-A0A959T7G0-F1
#
_entry.id   AF-A0A959T7G0-F1
#
_cell.length_a   1.000
_cell.length_b   1.000
_cell.length_c   1.000
_cell.angle_alpha   90.00
_cell.angle_beta   90.00
_cell.angle_gamma   90.00
#
_symmetry.space_group_name_H-M   'P 1'
#
loop_
_entity.id
_entity.type
_entity.pdbx_description
1 polymer ?
#
loop_
_entity_poly.entity_id
_entity_poly.type
_entity_poly.pdbx_seq_one_letter_code
_entity_poly.pdbx_strand_id
1 'polypeptide(L)'
;MRQVHFQDLGLIDYATAWDYQTRLFQATIDRKIANRNLPESDQVLTEDHLLFCEHPHVYTLGKSGKQSHLLLNEAEMREKGV
;
A
#
# COMPACT_ATOMS: atom_id res chain seq x y z
N MET A 1 -23.89 4.62 -4.23
CA MET A 1 -22.78 3.64 -4.36
C MET A 1 -21.51 4.45 -4.63
N ARG A 2 -20.42 4.25 -3.88
CA ARG A 2 -19.16 4.98 -4.13
C ARG A 2 -18.45 4.36 -5.32
N GLN A 3 -17.83 5.20 -6.15
CA GLN A 3 -17.00 4.73 -7.26
C GLN A 3 -15.68 4.19 -6.70
N VAL A 4 -15.31 2.99 -7.15
CA VAL A 4 -14.02 2.36 -6.81
C VAL A 4 -13.16 2.31 -8.06
N HIS A 5 -11.97 2.89 -7.99
CA HIS A 5 -10.99 2.88 -9.07
C HIS A 5 -10.20 1.57 -8.99
N PHE A 6 -10.53 0.64 -9.88
CA PHE A 6 -9.80 -0.61 -10.02
C PHE A 6 -8.54 -0.43 -10.87
N GLN A 7 -7.43 -1.02 -10.45
CA GLN A 7 -6.17 -1.03 -11.19
C GLN A 7 -5.49 -2.39 -11.03
N ASP A 8 -5.06 -2.99 -12.13
CA ASP A 8 -4.19 -4.16 -12.13
C ASP A 8 -2.76 -3.70 -12.43
N LEU A 9 -1.88 -3.83 -11.43
CA LEU A 9 -0.47 -3.45 -11.51
C LEU A 9 0.41 -4.60 -12.05
N GLY A 10 -0.15 -5.80 -12.20
CA GLY A 10 0.58 -7.00 -12.60
C GLY A 10 1.70 -7.36 -11.62
N LEU A 11 2.80 -7.90 -12.16
CA LEU A 11 4.01 -8.19 -11.40
C LEU A 11 4.79 -6.91 -11.12
N ILE A 12 4.91 -6.53 -9.85
CA ILE A 12 5.53 -5.27 -9.41
C ILE A 12 6.41 -5.52 -8.19
N ASP A 13 7.53 -4.81 -8.10
CA ASP A 13 8.37 -4.81 -6.91
C ASP A 13 7.59 -4.34 -5.66
N TYR A 14 7.84 -4.98 -4.52
CA TYR A 14 7.10 -4.69 -3.29
C TYR A 14 7.29 -3.25 -2.81
N ALA A 15 8.52 -2.72 -2.84
CA ALA A 15 8.81 -1.35 -2.42
C ALA A 15 8.10 -0.34 -3.34
N THR A 16 8.15 -0.58 -4.64
CA THR A 16 7.49 0.28 -5.64
C THR A 16 5.96 0.28 -5.44
N ALA A 17 5.35 -0.87 -5.19
CA ALA A 17 3.93 -0.96 -4.87
C ALA A 17 3.57 -0.29 -3.54
N TRP A 18 4.46 -0.37 -2.56
CA TRP A 18 4.29 0.29 -1.26
C TRP A 18 4.35 1.81 -1.36
N ASP A 19 5.28 2.36 -2.14
CA ASP A 19 5.36 3.80 -2.43
C ASP A 19 4.10 4.29 -3.14
N TYR A 20 3.60 3.51 -4.09
CA TYR A 20 2.36 3.80 -4.81
C TYR A 20 1.15 3.85 -3.86
N GLN A 21 1.01 2.85 -3.00
CA GLN A 21 -0.04 2.82 -1.97
C GLN A 21 0.06 4.02 -1.02
N THR A 22 1.28 4.36 -0.58
CA THR A 22 1.54 5.50 0.30
C THR A 22 1.10 6.81 -0.35
N ARG A 23 1.39 7.00 -1.64
CA ARG A 23 0.96 8.19 -2.39
C ARG A 23 -0.57 8.31 -2.48
N LEU A 24 -1.28 7.22 -2.79
CA LEU A 24 -2.75 7.22 -2.83
C LEU A 24 -3.35 7.51 -1.44
N PHE A 25 -2.76 6.93 -0.40
CA PHE A 25 -3.20 7.15 0.97
C PHE A 25 -2.98 8.59 1.41
N GLN A 26 -1.83 9.18 1.07
CA GLN A 26 -1.55 10.59 1.36
C GLN A 26 -2.55 11.52 0.67
N ALA A 27 -2.87 11.27 -0.61
CA ALA A 27 -3.90 12.05 -1.32
C ALA A 27 -5.28 11.99 -0.63
N THR A 28 -5.62 10.83 -0.05
CA THR A 28 -6.85 10.66 0.75
C THR A 28 -6.81 11.46 2.04
N ILE A 29 -5.66 11.46 2.74
CA ILE A 29 -5.46 12.26 3.96
C ILE A 29 -5.58 13.74 3.62
N ASP A 30 -4.88 14.22 2.58
CA ASP A 30 -4.87 15.62 2.19
C ASP A 30 -6.28 16.10 1.84
N ARG A 31 -7.06 15.27 1.13
CA ARG A 31 -8.47 15.55 0.84
C ARG A 31 -9.29 15.71 2.12
N LYS A 32 -9.13 14.79 3.08
CA LYS A 32 -9.86 14.86 4.37
C LYS A 32 -9.47 16.10 5.18
N ILE A 33 -8.20 16.49 5.16
CA ILE A 33 -7.72 17.71 5.81
C ILE A 33 -8.33 18.95 5.14
N ALA A 34 -8.31 19.02 3.82
CA ALA A 34 -8.90 20.14 3.07
C ALA A 34 -10.40 20.28 3.34
N ASN A 35 -11.15 19.16 3.38
CA ASN A 35 -12.59 19.16 3.65
C ASN A 35 -12.95 19.61 5.07
N ARG A 36 -12.04 19.47 6.05
CA ARG A 36 -12.35 19.76 7.47
C ARG A 36 -12.82 21.20 7.70
N ASN A 37 -12.36 22.13 6.87
CA ASN A 37 -12.67 23.56 6.98
C ASN A 37 -13.76 24.01 6.01
N LEU A 38 -14.36 23.10 5.25
CA LEU A 38 -15.38 23.41 4.23
C LEU A 38 -16.79 23.05 4.73
N PRO A 39 -17.81 23.85 4.37
CA PRO A 39 -19.20 23.44 4.51
C PRO A 39 -19.46 22.11 3.81
N GLU A 40 -20.39 21.31 4.32
CA GLU A 40 -20.69 19.98 3.77
C GLU A 40 -21.04 20.00 2.28
N SER A 41 -21.68 21.07 1.80
CA SER A 41 -22.00 21.28 0.38
C SER A 41 -20.77 21.40 -0.53
N ASP A 42 -19.65 21.83 0.04
CA ASP A 42 -18.43 22.16 -0.70
C ASP A 42 -17.33 21.10 -0.47
N GLN A 43 -17.59 20.11 0.37
CA GLN A 43 -16.68 18.99 0.60
C GLN A 43 -16.59 18.11 -0.65
N VAL A 44 -15.37 17.72 -0.98
CA VAL A 44 -15.12 16.85 -2.12
C VAL A 44 -14.85 15.43 -1.63
N LEU A 45 -15.52 14.44 -2.20
CA LEU A 45 -15.35 13.05 -1.79
C LEU A 45 -13.90 12.55 -1.99
N THR A 46 -13.47 11.67 -1.10
CA THR A 46 -12.22 10.91 -1.29
C THR A 46 -12.43 9.85 -2.38
N GLU A 47 -11.35 9.51 -3.07
CA GLU A 47 -11.33 8.41 -4.03
C GLU A 47 -11.10 7.09 -3.32
N ASP A 48 -11.81 6.04 -3.73
CA ASP A 48 -11.57 4.67 -3.27
C ASP A 48 -10.82 3.91 -4.36
N HIS A 49 -9.77 3.17 -4.00
CA HIS A 49 -8.92 2.44 -4.95
C HIS A 49 -8.86 0.96 -4.58
N LEU A 50 -8.90 0.08 -5.58
CA LEU A 50 -8.67 -1.36 -5.44
C LEU A 50 -7.51 -1.75 -6.36
N LEU A 51 -6.39 -2.15 -5.77
CA LEU A 51 -5.18 -2.51 -6.51
C LEU A 51 -5.00 -4.02 -6.51
N PHE A 52 -4.86 -4.60 -7.70
CA PHE A 52 -4.40 -5.97 -7.87
C PHE A 52 -2.92 -5.94 -8.22
N CYS A 53 -2.14 -6.85 -7.65
CA CYS A 53 -0.72 -6.99 -7.94
C CYS A 53 -0.21 -8.36 -7.52
N GLU A 54 0.90 -8.75 -8.14
CA GLU A 54 1.75 -9.87 -7.75
C GLU A 54 3.13 -9.29 -7.43
N HIS A 55 3.86 -9.93 -6.51
CA HIS A 55 5.23 -9.51 -6.18
C HIS A 55 6.23 -10.63 -6.49
N PRO A 56 7.47 -10.28 -6.89
CA PRO A 56 8.60 -11.18 -6.74
C PRO A 56 8.71 -11.70 -5.30
N HIS A 57 9.45 -12.79 -5.08
CA HIS A 57 9.63 -13.37 -3.75
C HIS A 57 10.04 -12.28 -2.73
N VAL A 58 9.23 -12.11 -1.69
CA VAL A 58 9.45 -11.11 -0.65
C VAL A 58 8.93 -11.61 0.69
N TYR A 59 9.71 -11.39 1.76
CA TYR A 59 9.23 -11.52 3.13
C TYR A 59 8.90 -10.16 3.72
N THR A 60 7.67 -9.99 4.20
CA THR A 60 7.24 -8.76 4.87
C THR A 60 7.01 -9.03 6.35
N LEU A 61 7.63 -8.23 7.21
CA LEU A 61 7.38 -8.28 8.66
C LEU A 61 6.41 -7.16 9.04
N GLY A 62 5.18 -7.55 9.41
CA GLY A 62 4.19 -6.61 9.93
C GLY A 62 4.51 -6.12 11.34
N LYS A 63 3.58 -5.34 11.93
CA LYS A 63 3.75 -4.70 13.25
C LYS A 63 4.21 -5.64 14.39
N SER A 64 3.78 -6.90 14.35
CA SER A 64 4.14 -7.92 15.35
C SER A 64 5.09 -9.00 14.79
N GLY A 65 5.58 -8.81 13.57
CA GLY A 65 6.57 -9.68 12.95
C GLY A 65 7.92 -9.56 13.65
N LYS A 66 8.59 -10.68 13.84
CA LYS A 66 9.97 -10.75 14.38
C LYS A 66 10.81 -11.60 13.46
N GLN A 67 12.11 -11.34 13.42
CA GLN A 67 13.06 -12.15 12.64
C GLN A 67 13.03 -13.63 13.06
N SER A 68 12.75 -13.92 14.33
CA SER A 68 12.56 -15.29 14.84
C SER A 68 11.33 -16.02 14.29
N HIS A 69 10.43 -15.33 13.58
CA HIS A 69 9.32 -15.97 12.87
C HIS A 69 9.75 -16.46 11.48
N LEU A 70 10.92 -16.05 10.99
CA LEU A 70 11.48 -16.51 9.74
C LEU A 70 12.20 -17.85 9.97
N LEU A 71 11.93 -18.81 9.08
CA LEU A 71 12.64 -20.08 9.05
C LEU A 71 14.05 -19.92 8.48
N LEU A 72 14.22 -18.95 7.57
CA LEU A 72 15.48 -18.66 6.91
C LEU A 72 16.26 -17.61 7.71
N ASN A 73 17.56 -17.84 7.86
CA ASN A 73 18.49 -16.82 8.33
C ASN A 73 18.91 -15.88 7.19
N GLU A 74 19.60 -14.79 7.50
CA GLU A 74 19.99 -13.77 6.52
C GLU A 74 20.87 -14.29 5.38
N ALA A 75 21.72 -15.28 5.64
CA ALA A 75 22.55 -15.89 4.61
C ALA A 75 21.70 -16.71 3.63
N GLU A 76 20.74 -17.48 4.13
CA GLU A 76 19.81 -18.27 3.32
C GLU A 76 18.83 -17.39 2.52
N MET A 77 18.40 -16.25 3.09
CA MET A 77 17.57 -15.27 2.38
C MET A 77 18.34 -14.67 1.18
N ARG A 78 19.60 -14.26 1.40
CA ARG A 78 20.47 -13.76 0.32
C ARG A 78 20.73 -14.79 -0.77
N GLU A 79 20.99 -16.04 -0.40
CA GLU A 79 21.21 -17.13 -1.37
C GLU A 79 19.98 -17.36 -2.25
N LYS A 80 18.78 -17.25 -1.67
CA LYS A 80 17.51 -17.42 -2.38
C LYS A 80 17.02 -16.14 -3.08
N GLY A 81 17.73 -15.02 -2.94
CA GLY A 81 17.36 -13.75 -3.55
C GLY A 81 16.08 -13.14 -3.00
N VAL A 82 15.83 -13.31 -1.70
CA VAL A 82 14.64 -12.78 -0.99
C VAL A 82 15.06 -11.83 0.13
#